data_AF-A0A4S1G1H3-F1
#
_entry.id   AF-A0A4S1G1H3-F1
#
_cell.length_a   1.000
_cell.length_b   1.000
_cell.length_c   1.000
_cell.angle_alpha   90.00
_cell.angle_beta   90.00
_cell.angle_gamma   90.00
#
_symmetry.space_group_name_H-M   'P 1'
#
loop_
_entity.id
_entity.type
_entity.pdbx_description
1 polymer ?
#
loop_
_entity_poly.entity_id
_entity_poly.type
_entity_poly.pdbx_seq_one_letter_code
_entity_poly.pdbx_strand_id
1 'polypeptide(L)'
;ASFILFAGIYYGAMYGGSTTSILLNTPGESATIVTALEGNRMARSGRGGAALATSAIGSFVAGTIGTLGVAFLAPIVVKFALAFGPAEYFSLMVLAFITVSAVLGSSSVRGLTSLFVGFV
;
A
#
# COMPACT_ATOMS: atom_id res chain seq x y z
N ALA A 1 -13.24 -19.48 5.14
CA ALA A 1 -14.02 -18.51 5.95
C ALA A 1 -13.13 -17.40 6.52
N SER A 2 -12.04 -17.72 7.22
CA SER A 2 -11.19 -16.71 7.89
C SER A 2 -10.56 -15.67 6.95
N PHE A 3 -10.13 -16.06 5.74
CA PHE A 3 -9.57 -15.11 4.76
C PHE A 3 -10.59 -14.08 4.24
N ILE A 4 -11.86 -14.47 4.11
CA ILE A 4 -12.93 -13.55 3.68
C ILE A 4 -13.21 -12.53 4.78
N LEU A 5 -13.17 -12.96 6.05
CA LEU A 5 -13.29 -12.08 7.20
C LEU A 5 -12.12 -11.08 7.26
N PHE A 6 -10.87 -11.55 7.14
CA PHE A 6 -9.70 -10.68 7.11
C PHE A 6 -9.73 -9.69 5.96
N ALA A 7 -10.16 -10.12 4.78
CA ALA A 7 -10.36 -9.22 3.64
C ALA A 7 -11.39 -8.14 3.98
N GLY A 8 -12.54 -8.51 4.56
CA GLY A 8 -13.57 -7.55 4.97
C GLY A 8 -13.04 -6.51 5.97
N ILE A 9 -12.28 -6.94 6.97
CA ILE A 9 -11.66 -6.03 7.95
C ILE A 9 -10.63 -5.12 7.26
N TYR A 10 -9.79 -5.67 6.38
CA TYR A 10 -8.75 -4.91 5.68
C TYR A 10 -9.34 -3.84 4.76
N TYR A 11 -10.29 -4.20 3.89
CA TYR A 11 -10.96 -3.24 3.00
C TYR A 11 -11.80 -2.23 3.78
N GLY A 12 -12.43 -2.65 4.87
CA GLY A 12 -13.16 -1.76 5.78
C GLY A 12 -12.24 -0.74 6.45
N ALA A 13 -11.07 -1.16 6.93
CA ALA A 13 -10.08 -0.28 7.55
C ALA A 13 -9.50 0.73 6.54
N MET A 14 -9.14 0.26 5.34
CA MET A 14 -8.62 1.11 4.26
C MET A 14 -9.61 2.19 3.80
N TYR A 15 -10.91 1.85 3.74
CA TYR A 15 -11.94 2.86 3.46
C TYR A 15 -12.22 3.77 4.66
N GLY A 16 -12.18 3.24 5.89
CA GLY A 16 -12.47 3.98 7.12
C GLY A 16 -11.64 5.26 7.29
N GLY A 17 -10.34 5.21 6.94
CA GLY A 17 -9.45 6.39 6.98
C GLY A 17 -9.85 7.51 5.99
N SER A 18 -10.64 7.19 4.96
CA SER A 18 -11.18 8.18 4.03
C SER A 18 -12.23 9.08 4.69
N THR A 19 -12.98 8.57 5.67
CA THR A 19 -14.05 9.33 6.34
C THR A 19 -13.48 10.47 7.19
N THR A 20 -12.44 10.19 7.97
CA THR A 20 -11.73 11.21 8.76
C THR A 20 -10.99 12.20 7.86
N SER A 21 -10.41 11.71 6.76
CA SER A 21 -9.78 12.55 5.73
C SER A 21 -10.76 13.55 5.11
N ILE A 22 -11.97 13.09 4.73
CA ILE A 22 -13.00 13.91 4.12
C ILE A 22 -13.58 14.92 5.12
N LEU A 23 -13.93 14.50 6.34
CA LEU A 23 -14.62 15.38 7.27
C LEU A 23 -13.68 16.31 8.03
N LEU A 24 -12.48 15.84 8.40
CA LEU A 24 -11.56 16.53 9.30
C LEU A 24 -10.26 17.00 8.63
N ASN A 25 -10.03 16.69 7.35
CA ASN A 25 -8.80 16.99 6.61
C ASN A 25 -7.53 16.41 7.26
N THR A 26 -7.66 15.29 7.97
CA THR A 26 -6.54 14.61 8.63
C THR A 26 -6.26 13.28 7.90
N PRO A 27 -5.45 13.27 6.83
CA PRO A 27 -5.08 12.05 6.13
C PRO A 27 -4.22 11.16 7.03
N GLY A 28 -4.64 9.91 7.21
CA GLY A 28 -3.90 8.90 7.97
C GLY A 28 -2.86 8.13 7.13
N GLU A 29 -2.98 8.20 5.80
CA GLU A 29 -2.18 7.42 4.84
C GLU A 29 -1.84 8.29 3.63
N SER A 30 -0.70 8.03 2.98
CA SER A 30 -0.30 8.75 1.77
C SER A 30 -1.34 8.61 0.65
N ALA A 31 -2.03 7.47 0.59
CA ALA A 31 -3.09 7.19 -0.39
C ALA A 31 -4.35 8.07 -0.18
N THR A 32 -4.60 8.59 1.03
CA THR A 32 -5.81 9.36 1.36
C THR A 32 -5.60 10.88 1.29
N ILE A 33 -4.40 11.36 0.97
CA ILE A 33 -4.07 12.79 0.88
C ILE A 33 -4.94 13.50 -0.18
N VAL A 34 -5.11 12.88 -1.35
CA VAL A 34 -5.93 13.45 -2.44
C VAL A 34 -7.40 13.49 -2.03
N THR A 35 -7.88 12.45 -1.37
CA THR A 35 -9.25 12.37 -0.82
C THR A 35 -9.48 13.41 0.28
N ALA A 36 -8.47 13.70 1.11
CA ALA A 36 -8.55 14.76 2.12
C ALA A 36 -8.68 16.14 1.47
N LEU A 37 -7.85 16.45 0.47
CA LEU A 37 -7.86 17.75 -0.21
C LEU A 37 -9.21 18.05 -0.89
N GLU A 38 -9.66 17.15 -1.75
CA GLU A 38 -10.88 17.37 -2.55
C GLU A 38 -12.15 17.03 -1.77
N GLY A 39 -12.11 15.95 -1.01
CA GLY A 39 -13.22 15.52 -0.16
C GLY A 39 -13.51 16.51 0.96
N ASN A 40 -12.50 17.09 1.60
CA ASN A 40 -12.73 18.11 2.64
C ASN A 40 -13.28 19.42 2.08
N ARG A 41 -12.82 19.84 0.89
CA ARG A 41 -13.43 20.98 0.19
C ARG A 41 -14.91 20.74 -0.08
N MET A 42 -15.26 19.54 -0.56
CA MET A 42 -16.65 19.16 -0.81
C MET A 42 -17.47 19.03 0.49
N ALA A 43 -16.87 18.55 1.57
CA ALA A 43 -17.51 18.51 2.89
C ALA A 43 -17.80 19.90 3.44
N ARG A 44 -16.83 20.83 3.33
CA ARG A 44 -16.98 22.24 3.74
C ARG A 44 -18.02 22.99 2.91
N SER A 45 -18.25 22.60 1.65
CA SER A 45 -19.30 23.17 0.81
C SER A 45 -20.70 22.57 1.09
N GLY A 46 -20.90 21.89 2.21
CA GLY A 46 -22.16 21.25 2.59
C GLY A 46 -22.46 19.93 1.86
N ARG A 47 -21.52 19.42 1.05
CA ARG A 47 -21.68 18.19 0.23
C ARG A 47 -20.92 17.00 0.83
N GLY A 48 -20.81 16.93 2.16
CA GLY A 48 -20.08 15.86 2.85
C GLY A 48 -20.60 14.45 2.58
N GLY A 49 -21.93 14.27 2.55
CA GLY A 49 -22.54 12.98 2.22
C GLY A 49 -22.20 12.51 0.80
N ALA A 50 -22.20 13.43 -0.17
CA ALA A 50 -21.81 13.12 -1.54
C ALA A 50 -20.32 12.76 -1.63
N ALA A 51 -19.45 13.49 -0.91
CA ALA A 51 -18.01 13.19 -0.86
C ALA A 51 -17.73 11.78 -0.29
N LEU A 52 -18.40 11.41 0.79
CA LEU A 52 -18.30 10.08 1.40
C LEU A 52 -18.81 9.00 0.44
N ALA A 53 -19.96 9.21 -0.19
CA ALA A 53 -20.52 8.25 -1.15
C ALA A 53 -19.61 8.04 -2.36
N THR A 54 -19.05 9.12 -2.92
CA THR A 54 -18.09 9.01 -4.04
C THR A 54 -16.83 8.27 -3.64
N SER A 55 -16.34 8.48 -2.42
CA SER A 55 -15.18 7.75 -1.90
C SER A 55 -15.49 6.26 -1.70
N ALA A 56 -16.67 5.92 -1.18
CA ALA A 56 -17.08 4.53 -0.97
C ALA A 56 -17.19 3.77 -2.29
N ILE A 57 -17.91 4.35 -3.25
CA ILE A 57 -18.14 3.75 -4.56
C ILE A 57 -16.82 3.65 -5.34
N GLY A 58 -16.00 4.71 -5.30
CA GLY A 58 -14.68 4.71 -5.92
C GLY A 58 -13.78 3.60 -5.37
N SER A 59 -13.69 3.46 -4.04
CA SER A 59 -12.89 2.42 -3.39
C SER A 59 -13.41 1.02 -3.68
N PHE A 60 -14.73 0.81 -3.77
CA PHE A 60 -15.31 -0.48 -4.13
C PHE A 60 -14.96 -0.90 -5.55
N VAL A 61 -15.12 0.01 -6.52
CA VAL A 61 -14.82 -0.26 -7.94
C VAL A 61 -13.33 -0.48 -8.15
N ALA A 62 -12.49 0.42 -7.62
CA ALA A 62 -11.03 0.29 -7.72
C ALA A 62 -10.52 -0.98 -7.02
N GLY A 63 -11.05 -1.27 -5.82
CA GLY A 63 -10.71 -2.48 -5.07
C GLY A 63 -11.10 -3.75 -5.83
N THR A 64 -12.28 -3.79 -6.43
CA THR A 64 -12.75 -4.95 -7.22
C THR A 64 -11.89 -5.15 -8.47
N ILE A 65 -11.63 -4.10 -9.23
CA ILE A 65 -10.78 -4.16 -10.43
C ILE A 65 -9.36 -4.57 -10.05
N GLY A 66 -8.79 -4.00 -8.98
CA GLY A 66 -7.46 -4.34 -8.48
C GLY A 66 -7.36 -5.81 -8.05
N THR A 67 -8.34 -6.30 -7.28
CA THR A 67 -8.38 -7.70 -6.85
C THR A 67 -8.49 -8.66 -8.03
N LEU A 68 -9.35 -8.36 -9.00
CA LEU A 68 -9.46 -9.16 -10.23
C LEU A 68 -8.14 -9.11 -11.02
N GLY A 69 -7.55 -7.93 -11.18
CA GLY A 69 -6.27 -7.74 -11.83
C GLY A 69 -5.18 -8.60 -11.19
N VAL A 70 -5.04 -8.54 -9.86
CA VAL A 70 -4.10 -9.40 -9.13
C VAL A 70 -4.45 -10.87 -9.30
N ALA A 71 -5.73 -11.26 -9.23
CA ALA A 71 -6.13 -12.66 -9.39
C ALA A 71 -5.71 -13.24 -10.76
N PHE A 72 -5.77 -12.45 -11.83
CA PHE A 72 -5.37 -12.88 -13.17
C PHE A 72 -3.86 -12.74 -13.44
N LEU A 73 -3.21 -11.71 -12.89
CA LEU A 73 -1.79 -11.44 -13.15
C LEU A 73 -0.86 -12.20 -12.21
N ALA A 74 -1.29 -12.49 -10.98
CA ALA A 74 -0.54 -13.26 -9.99
C ALA A 74 0.04 -14.59 -10.54
N PRO A 75 -0.70 -15.46 -11.23
CA PRO A 75 -0.13 -16.72 -11.73
C PRO A 75 0.98 -16.49 -12.76
N ILE A 76 0.90 -15.42 -13.56
CA ILE A 76 1.94 -15.07 -14.53
C ILE A 76 3.19 -14.61 -13.78
N VAL A 77 3.03 -13.69 -12.83
CA VAL A 77 4.13 -13.16 -12.02
C VAL A 77 4.81 -14.27 -11.20
N VAL A 78 4.03 -15.19 -10.62
CA VAL A 78 4.55 -16.32 -9.84
C VAL A 78 5.41 -17.25 -10.71
N LYS A 79 5.04 -17.49 -11.97
CA LYS A 79 5.89 -18.29 -12.89
C LYS A 79 7.25 -17.65 -13.12
N PHE A 80 7.31 -16.33 -13.25
CA PHE A 80 8.58 -15.61 -13.33
C PHE A 80 9.34 -15.69 -12.01
N ALA A 81 8.68 -15.48 -10.87
CA ALA A 81 9.31 -15.55 -9.55
C ALA A 81 9.90 -16.94 -9.24
N LEU A 82 9.21 -18.02 -9.60
CA LEU A 82 9.69 -19.39 -9.40
C LEU A 82 10.84 -19.78 -10.35
N ALA A 83 11.09 -19.01 -11.40
CA ALA A 83 12.25 -19.20 -12.28
C ALA A 83 13.54 -18.60 -11.69
N PHE A 84 13.45 -17.81 -10.61
CA PHE A 84 14.62 -17.31 -9.91
C PHE A 84 15.28 -18.45 -9.11
N GLY A 85 16.55 -18.71 -9.40
CA GLY A 85 17.35 -19.67 -8.65
C GLY A 85 17.85 -19.10 -7.32
N PRO A 86 18.54 -19.93 -6.52
CA PRO A 86 19.11 -19.50 -5.23
C PRO A 86 20.09 -18.34 -5.36
N ALA A 87 20.86 -18.29 -6.45
CA ALA A 87 21.86 -17.25 -6.70
C ALA A 87 21.19 -15.89 -7.02
N GLU A 88 20.16 -15.90 -7.86
CA GLU A 88 19.41 -14.70 -8.23
C GLU A 88 18.66 -14.13 -7.02
N TYR A 89 18.02 -15.00 -6.21
CA TYR A 89 17.39 -14.58 -4.95
C TYR A 89 18.38 -13.97 -3.97
N PHE A 90 19.58 -14.55 -3.81
CA PHE A 90 20.63 -13.98 -2.97
C PHE A 90 21.06 -12.60 -3.47
N SER A 91 21.32 -12.47 -4.77
CA SER A 91 21.73 -11.19 -5.37
C SER A 91 20.65 -10.10 -5.24
N LEU A 92 19.38 -10.46 -5.40
CA LEU A 92 18.24 -9.55 -5.21
C LEU A 92 18.12 -9.10 -3.76
N MET A 93 18.32 -10.01 -2.80
CA MET A 93 18.32 -9.66 -1.38
C MET A 93 19.44 -8.68 -1.06
N VAL A 94 20.68 -8.99 -1.47
CA VAL A 94 21.83 -8.10 -1.27
C VAL A 94 21.58 -6.72 -1.91
N LEU A 95 21.03 -6.68 -3.12
CA LEU A 95 20.66 -5.43 -3.80
C LEU A 95 19.62 -4.64 -3.00
N ALA A 96 18.55 -5.31 -2.52
CA ALA A 96 17.51 -4.68 -1.71
C ALA A 96 18.08 -4.07 -0.41
N PHE A 97 19.00 -4.76 0.25
CA PHE A 97 19.63 -4.24 1.46
C PHE A 97 20.56 -3.06 1.18
N ILE A 98 21.31 -3.08 0.07
CA ILE A 98 22.14 -1.94 -0.35
C ILE A 98 21.27 -0.71 -0.64
N THR A 99 20.16 -0.87 -1.37
CA THR A 99 19.28 0.25 -1.72
C THR A 99 18.56 0.83 -0.50
N VAL A 100 18.04 -0.03 0.38
CA VAL A 100 17.44 0.40 1.66
C VAL A 100 18.47 1.16 2.51
N SER A 101 19.69 0.63 2.62
CA SER A 101 20.76 1.29 3.37
C SER A 101 21.20 2.61 2.77
N ALA A 102 21.19 2.74 1.44
CA ALA A 102 21.52 3.98 0.75
C ALA A 102 20.45 5.07 0.90
N VAL A 103 19.18 4.68 1.00
CA VAL A 103 18.05 5.62 1.15
C VAL A 103 17.86 6.07 2.60
N LEU A 104 18.06 5.16 3.57
CA LEU A 104 17.83 5.43 5.00
C LEU A 104 19.10 5.83 5.77
N GLY A 105 20.29 5.53 5.27
CA GLY A 105 21.55 5.73 5.98
C GLY A 105 22.47 6.78 5.36
N SER A 106 23.05 7.65 6.19
CA SER A 106 24.09 8.60 5.79
C SER A 106 25.43 7.97 5.38
N SER A 107 25.56 6.63 5.48
CA SER A 107 26.77 5.89 5.09
C SER A 107 26.46 4.44 4.71
N SER A 108 26.74 4.08 3.45
CA SER A 108 26.57 2.72 2.90
C SER A 108 27.36 1.64 3.65
N VAL A 109 28.43 2.01 4.36
CA VAL A 109 29.29 1.09 5.13
C VAL A 109 28.59 0.56 6.38
N ARG A 110 27.74 1.36 7.05
CA ARG A 110 26.96 0.93 8.21
C ARG A 110 25.82 -0.04 7.84
N GLY A 111 25.23 0.13 6.67
CA GLY A 111 24.20 -0.78 6.16
C GLY A 111 24.76 -2.15 5.75
N LEU A 112 25.94 -2.17 5.13
CA LEU A 112 26.64 -3.42 4.80
C LEU A 112 27.10 -4.18 6.06
N THR A 113 27.50 -3.47 7.12
CA THR A 113 27.89 -4.11 8.39
C THR A 113 26.68 -4.59 9.21
N SER A 114 25.55 -3.87 9.23
CA SER A 114 24.32 -4.38 9.88
C SER A 114 23.75 -5.60 9.16
N LEU A 115 23.95 -5.70 7.84
CA LEU A 115 23.56 -6.85 7.02
C LEU A 115 24.31 -8.13 7.41
N PHE A 116 25.64 -8.03 7.61
CA PHE A 116 26.45 -9.17 8.01
C PHE A 116 26.18 -9.64 9.44
N VAL A 117 25.76 -8.72 10.33
CA VAL A 117 25.51 -9.03 11.75
C VAL A 117 24.03 -9.36 12.02
N GLY A 118 23.10 -9.04 11.12
CA GLY A 118 21.67 -9.36 11.24
C GLY A 118 20.87 -8.42 12.14
N PHE A 119 21.30 -7.17 12.32
CA PHE A 119 20.60 -6.15 13.11
C PHE A 119 19.53 -5.37 12.31
N VAL A 120 19.27 -5.76 11.06
CA VAL A 120 18.15 -5.29 10.22
C VAL A 120 17.16 -6.44 10.04
#